data_AF-A0A9D8ECR1-F1
#
_entry.id   AF-A0A9D8ECR1-F1
#
_cell.length_a   1.000
_cell.length_b   1.000
_cell.length_c   1.000
_cell.angle_alpha   90.00
_cell.angle_beta   90.00
_cell.angle_gamma   90.00
#
_symmetry.space_group_name_H-M   'P 1'
#
loop_
_entity.id
_entity.type
_entity.pdbx_description
1 polymer ?
#
loop_
_entity_poly.entity_id
_entity_poly.type
_entity_poly.pdbx_seq_one_letter_code
_entity_poly.pdbx_strand_id
1 'polypeptide(L)'
;MSKTFEIIKKLVSKNEIKISAHGYDEMSEDDIFIKDVITDVANGIVIEDYDKYPKGRCVLVLEKDRDSRPIHVVWGIPKGESSPAVVITAYRPDTALWTDDFTRRRI
;
A
#
# COMPACT_ATOMS: atom_id res chain seq x y z
N MET A 1 -4.73 5.18 14.70
CA MET A 1 -4.26 3.87 14.18
C MET A 1 -5.35 3.32 13.26
N SER A 2 -5.04 3.07 11.98
CA SER A 2 -6.03 2.63 10.99
C SER A 2 -6.50 1.20 11.25
N LYS A 3 -7.80 0.98 11.43
CA LYS A 3 -8.37 -0.38 11.57
C LYS A 3 -8.15 -1.21 10.31
N THR A 4 -8.22 -0.58 9.14
CA THR A 4 -8.03 -1.23 7.84
C THR A 4 -6.60 -1.77 7.74
N PHE A 5 -5.61 -0.95 8.09
CA PHE A 5 -4.21 -1.36 8.01
C PHE A 5 -3.86 -2.49 9.00
N GLU A 6 -4.44 -2.49 10.20
CA GLU A 6 -4.27 -3.60 11.15
C GLU A 6 -4.83 -4.94 10.63
N ILE A 7 -5.91 -4.90 9.84
CA ILE A 7 -6.43 -6.09 9.17
C ILE A 7 -5.48 -6.52 8.04
N ILE A 8 -4.99 -5.57 7.23
CA ILE A 8 -4.03 -5.84 6.16
C ILE A 8 -2.78 -6.55 6.70
N LYS A 9 -2.15 -6.05 7.78
CA LYS A 9 -0.99 -6.70 8.40
C LYS A 9 -1.26 -8.16 8.78
N LYS A 10 -2.46 -8.45 9.32
CA LYS A 10 -2.88 -9.81 9.69
C LYS A 10 -3.13 -10.72 8.49
N LEU A 11 -3.64 -10.18 7.40
CA LEU A 11 -3.86 -10.94 6.15
C LEU A 11 -2.51 -11.24 5.48
N VAL A 12 -1.61 -10.24 5.46
CA VAL A 12 -0.25 -10.41 4.93
C VAL A 12 0.52 -11.47 5.70
N SER A 13 0.45 -11.49 7.05
CA SER A 13 1.12 -12.52 7.85
C SER A 13 0.56 -13.94 7.66
N LYS A 14 -0.67 -14.05 7.14
CA LYS A 14 -1.30 -15.32 6.74
C LYS A 14 -1.08 -15.67 5.26
N ASN A 15 -0.33 -14.84 4.53
CA ASN A 15 -0.15 -14.96 3.08
C ASN A 15 -1.47 -14.87 2.28
N GLU A 16 -2.49 -14.19 2.83
CA GLU A 16 -3.78 -13.91 2.18
C GLU A 16 -3.69 -12.60 1.38
N ILE A 17 -2.91 -12.63 0.30
CA ILE A 17 -2.51 -11.45 -0.46
C ILE A 17 -2.87 -11.64 -1.93
N LYS A 18 -3.30 -10.56 -2.58
CA LYS A 18 -3.41 -10.46 -4.05
C LYS A 18 -2.82 -9.16 -4.54
N ILE A 19 -2.45 -9.13 -5.81
CA ILE A 19 -2.07 -7.92 -6.54
C ILE A 19 -3.14 -7.70 -7.60
N SER A 20 -3.60 -6.46 -7.75
CA SER A 20 -4.47 -6.11 -8.88
C SER A 20 -3.68 -6.13 -10.21
N ALA A 21 -4.35 -6.22 -11.35
CA ALA A 21 -3.66 -6.16 -12.65
C ALA A 21 -2.89 -4.83 -12.81
N HIS A 22 -3.57 -3.71 -12.56
CA HIS A 22 -2.94 -2.38 -12.57
C HIS A 22 -1.78 -2.27 -11.59
N GLY A 23 -1.91 -2.82 -10.37
CA GLY A 23 -0.83 -2.78 -9.40
C GLY A 23 0.38 -3.62 -9.80
N TYR A 24 0.18 -4.71 -10.54
CA TYR A 24 1.28 -5.48 -11.11
C TYR A 24 2.04 -4.67 -12.17
N ASP A 25 1.31 -4.00 -13.06
CA ASP A 25 1.91 -3.19 -14.13
C ASP A 25 2.74 -2.03 -13.54
N GLU A 26 2.17 -1.22 -12.64
CA GLU A 26 2.86 -0.09 -11.99
C GLU A 26 4.11 -0.53 -11.23
N MET A 27 4.01 -1.62 -10.46
CA MET A 27 5.17 -2.16 -9.73
C MET A 27 6.30 -2.59 -10.68
N SER A 28 5.95 -3.15 -11.84
CA SER A 28 6.92 -3.55 -12.84
C SER A 28 7.56 -2.35 -13.53
N GLU A 29 6.83 -1.27 -13.75
CA GLU A 29 7.35 -0.03 -14.35
C GLU A 29 8.31 0.70 -13.40
N ASP A 30 8.05 0.62 -12.09
CA ASP A 30 8.78 1.35 -11.04
C ASP A 30 9.87 0.55 -10.32
N ASP A 31 10.22 -0.64 -10.83
CA ASP A 31 11.18 -1.57 -10.21
C ASP A 31 10.86 -1.84 -8.73
N ILE A 32 9.60 -2.16 -8.43
CA ILE A 32 9.10 -2.49 -7.10
C ILE A 32 8.82 -3.99 -7.02
N PHE A 33 9.51 -4.69 -6.12
CA PHE A 33 9.24 -6.10 -5.87
C PHE A 33 8.13 -6.30 -4.84
N ILE A 34 7.18 -7.19 -5.12
CA ILE A 34 6.13 -7.54 -4.15
C ILE A 34 6.71 -8.04 -2.82
N LYS A 35 7.86 -8.71 -2.85
CA LYS A 35 8.52 -9.17 -1.62
C LYS A 35 8.89 -8.01 -0.71
N ASP A 36 9.29 -6.88 -1.27
CA ASP A 36 9.69 -5.71 -0.49
C ASP A 36 8.45 -5.10 0.20
N VAL A 37 7.36 -4.91 -0.55
CA VAL A 37 6.04 -4.49 -0.04
C VAL A 37 5.52 -5.41 1.08
N ILE A 38 5.57 -6.72 0.87
CA ILE A 38 5.14 -7.70 1.88
C ILE A 38 6.02 -7.65 3.13
N THR A 39 7.34 -7.45 2.97
CA THR A 39 8.30 -7.49 4.08
C THR A 39 8.20 -6.23 4.94
N ASP A 40 7.94 -5.06 4.34
CA ASP A 40 7.94 -3.79 5.06
C ASP A 40 6.56 -3.34 5.56
N VAL A 41 5.46 -4.02 5.18
CA VAL A 41 4.09 -3.69 5.63
C VAL A 41 3.95 -3.52 7.16
N ALA A 42 4.77 -4.22 7.96
CA ALA A 42 4.74 -4.11 9.41
C ALA A 42 5.26 -2.74 9.92
N ASN A 43 6.16 -2.11 9.16
CA ASN A 43 6.76 -0.81 9.45
C ASN A 43 6.06 0.35 8.73
N GLY A 44 5.12 0.04 7.83
CA GLY A 44 4.45 1.03 6.99
C GLY A 44 3.75 2.13 7.78
N ILE A 45 3.80 3.34 7.24
CA ILE A 45 3.18 4.55 7.80
C ILE A 45 1.92 4.86 6.99
N VAL A 46 0.74 4.81 7.63
CA VAL A 46 -0.52 5.16 6.96
C VAL A 46 -0.53 6.67 6.69
N ILE A 47 -0.65 7.02 5.41
CA ILE A 47 -0.72 8.40 4.90
C ILE A 47 -2.19 8.84 4.80
N GLU A 48 -3.03 8.02 4.18
CA GLU A 48 -4.46 8.29 3.96
C GLU A 48 -5.27 7.02 4.29
N ASP A 49 -6.43 7.18 4.94
CA ASP A 49 -7.34 6.07 5.30
C ASP A 49 -8.74 6.31 4.73
N TYR A 50 -9.16 5.40 3.85
CA TYR A 50 -10.41 5.48 3.08
C TYR A 50 -11.35 4.34 3.49
N ASP A 51 -11.88 4.42 4.71
CA ASP A 51 -12.77 3.42 5.29
C ASP A 51 -14.11 3.24 4.52
N LYS A 52 -14.57 4.31 3.86
CA LYS A 52 -15.87 4.39 3.16
C LYS A 52 -15.77 4.32 1.63
N TYR A 53 -14.63 3.92 1.08
CA TYR A 53 -14.47 3.88 -0.37
C TYR A 53 -15.46 2.87 -1.01
N PRO A 54 -16.17 3.24 -2.10
CA PRO A 54 -17.29 2.44 -2.62
C PRO A 54 -16.95 1.00 -3.02
N LYS A 55 -15.68 0.72 -3.38
CA LYS A 55 -15.21 -0.61 -3.79
C LYS A 55 -14.63 -1.46 -2.64
N GLY A 56 -14.67 -0.94 -1.42
CA GLY A 56 -14.06 -1.56 -0.24
C GLY A 56 -13.05 -0.63 0.39
N ARG A 57 -12.83 -0.79 1.70
CA ARG A 57 -11.91 0.05 2.47
C ARG A 57 -10.48 -0.09 1.94
N CYS A 58 -9.77 1.02 1.87
CA CYS A 58 -8.37 1.06 1.46
C CYS A 58 -7.57 2.08 2.25
N VAL A 59 -6.24 1.95 2.21
CA VAL A 59 -5.29 2.85 2.85
C VAL A 59 -4.13 3.12 1.88
N LEU A 60 -3.65 4.35 1.86
CA LEU A 60 -2.35 4.69 1.27
C LEU A 60 -1.30 4.60 2.38
N VAL A 61 -0.23 3.86 2.13
CA VAL A 61 0.83 3.58 3.10
C VAL A 61 2.18 3.92 2.48
N LEU A 62 3.03 4.61 3.25
CA LEU A 62 4.45 4.75 2.94
C LEU A 62 5.18 3.53 3.51
N GLU A 63 5.75 2.74 2.62
CA GLU A 63 6.62 1.61 2.91
C GLU A 63 8.01 1.89 2.29
N LYS A 64 8.96 0.99 2.50
CA LYS A 64 10.29 1.07 1.93
C LYS A 64 10.69 -0.25 1.29
N ASP A 65 11.49 -0.16 0.23
CA ASP A 65 12.13 -1.33 -0.33
C ASP A 65 13.36 -1.76 0.47
N ARG A 66 13.99 -2.86 0.03
CA ARG A 66 15.23 -3.40 0.62
C ARG A 66 16.40 -2.40 0.65
N ASP A 67 16.38 -1.41 -0.24
CA ASP A 67 17.40 -0.35 -0.34
C ASP A 67 16.95 0.92 0.40
N SER A 68 15.90 0.82 1.22
CA SER A 68 15.28 1.92 1.97
C SER A 68 14.70 3.04 1.09
N ARG A 69 14.45 2.77 -0.20
CA ARG A 69 13.78 3.73 -1.10
C ARG A 69 12.27 3.70 -0.83
N PRO A 70 11.60 4.86 -0.80
CA PRO A 70 10.18 4.94 -0.47
C PRO A 70 9.32 4.25 -1.54
N ILE A 71 8.21 3.67 -1.08
CA ILE A 71 7.15 3.13 -1.91
C ILE A 71 5.82 3.63 -1.35
N HIS A 72 4.98 4.18 -2.21
CA HIS A 72 3.58 4.40 -1.89
C HIS A 72 2.78 3.18 -2.30
N VAL A 73 2.16 2.52 -1.32
CA VAL A 73 1.35 1.32 -1.54
C VAL A 73 -0.09 1.63 -1.18
N VAL A 74 -1.00 1.42 -2.12
CA VAL A 74 -2.43 1.43 -1.84
C VAL A 74 -2.87 0.00 -1.55
N TRP A 75 -3.12 -0.28 -0.28
CA TRP A 75 -3.70 -1.53 0.16
C TRP A 75 -5.23 -1.43 0.26
N GLY A 76 -5.94 -2.50 -0.09
CA GLY A 76 -7.39 -2.56 0.06
C GLY A 76 -7.90 -3.92 0.49
N ILE A 77 -9.15 -3.93 0.97
CA ILE A 77 -9.94 -5.13 1.22
C ILE A 77 -11.23 -5.00 0.40
N PRO A 78 -11.55 -5.96 -0.49
CA PRO A 78 -12.74 -5.86 -1.32
C PRO A 78 -14.03 -5.65 -0.50
N LYS A 79 -14.99 -4.92 -1.07
CA LYS A 79 -16.26 -4.63 -0.39
C LYS A 79 -17.00 -5.92 -0.01
N GLY A 80 -17.46 -5.97 1.24
CA GLY A 80 -18.21 -7.12 1.77
C GLY A 80 -17.35 -8.31 2.16
N GLU A 81 -16.04 -8.23 1.94
CA GLU A 81 -15.09 -9.31 2.19
C GLU A 81 -14.23 -9.00 3.42
N SER A 82 -13.66 -10.05 4.01
CA SER A 82 -12.67 -9.96 5.10
C SER A 82 -11.25 -10.26 4.65
N SER A 83 -11.08 -10.80 3.44
CA SER A 83 -9.81 -11.12 2.79
C SER A 83 -10.00 -11.16 1.26
N PRO A 84 -8.92 -11.16 0.45
CA PRO A 84 -7.52 -10.97 0.81
C PRO A 84 -7.17 -9.48 1.00
N ALA A 85 -5.96 -9.21 1.50
CA ALA A 85 -5.34 -7.90 1.35
C ALA A 85 -4.89 -7.75 -0.11
N VAL A 86 -5.32 -6.67 -0.76
CA VAL A 86 -5.03 -6.42 -2.17
C VAL A 86 -4.07 -5.24 -2.27
N VAL A 87 -2.91 -5.44 -2.90
CA VAL A 87 -2.11 -4.33 -3.45
C VAL A 87 -2.88 -3.80 -4.66
N ILE A 88 -3.59 -2.69 -4.48
CA ILE A 88 -4.36 -2.05 -5.56
C ILE A 88 -3.40 -1.41 -6.55
N THR A 89 -2.43 -0.65 -6.05
CA THR A 89 -1.29 -0.09 -6.80
C THR A 89 -0.12 0.13 -5.85
N ALA A 90 1.10 0.14 -6.39
CA ALA A 90 2.28 0.60 -5.67
C ALA A 90 3.23 1.32 -6.63
N TYR A 91 3.76 2.47 -6.21
CA TYR A 91 4.56 3.37 -7.06
C TYR A 91 5.62 4.14 -6.25
N ARG A 92 6.60 4.72 -6.93
CA ARG A 92 7.60 5.61 -6.34
C ARG A 92 7.02 7.01 -6.18
N PRO A 93 7.01 7.60 -4.96
CA PRO A 93 6.42 8.91 -4.78
C PRO A 93 7.24 10.00 -5.49
N ASP A 94 6.57 10.80 -6.31
CA ASP A 94 7.18 11.93 -7.00
C ASP A 94 7.46 13.08 -6.01
N THR A 95 8.74 13.47 -5.91
CA THR A 95 9.20 14.60 -5.08
C THR A 95 8.55 15.95 -5.44
N ALA A 96 8.06 16.12 -6.67
CA ALA A 96 7.32 17.30 -7.09
C ALA A 96 5.90 17.34 -6.50
N LEU A 97 5.31 16.17 -6.24
CA LEU A 97 3.95 16.03 -5.71
C LEU A 97 3.91 15.83 -4.20
N TRP A 98 5.00 15.36 -3.59
CA TRP A 98 5.06 14.97 -2.18
C TRP A 98 6.14 15.74 -1.41
N THR A 99 5.89 16.00 -0.12
CA THR A 99 6.88 16.53 0.82
C THR A 99 8.11 15.62 0.89
N ASP A 100 9.24 16.15 1.40
CA ASP A 100 10.52 15.42 1.42
C ASP A 100 10.47 14.12 2.24
N ASP A 101 9.53 14.01 3.18
CA ASP A 101 9.25 12.81 3.97
C ASP A 101 8.22 11.87 3.32
N PHE A 102 7.70 12.24 2.14
CA PHE A 102 6.68 11.56 1.36
C PHE A 102 5.34 11.36 2.06
N THR A 103 5.05 12.08 3.16
CA THR A 103 3.82 11.87 3.94
C THR A 103 2.69 12.85 3.63
N ARG A 104 2.95 13.91 2.84
CA ARG A 104 1.93 14.92 2.50
C ARG A 104 2.07 15.37 1.06
N ARG A 105 0.94 15.67 0.43
CA ARG A 105 0.92 16.27 -0.91
C ARG A 105 1.36 17.73 -0.86
N ARG A 106 2.15 18.17 -1.84
CA ARG A 106 2.40 19.58 -2.10
C ARG A 106 1.17 20.14 -2.80
N ILE A 107 0.65 21.26 -2.28
CA ILE A 107 -0.52 21.98 -2.81
C ILE A 107 -0.01 23.12 -3.68
#